data_AF-A0A0B1SMB1-F1
#
_entry.id   AF-A0A0B1SMB1-F1
#
_cell.length_a   1.000
_cell.length_b   1.000
_cell.length_c   1.000
_cell.angle_alpha   90.00
_cell.angle_beta   90.00
_cell.angle_gamma   90.00
#
_symmetry.space_group_name_H-M   'P 1'
#
loop_
_entity.id
_entity.type
_entity.pdbx_description
1 polymer ?
#
loop_
_entity_poly.entity_id
_entity_poly.type
_entity_poly.pdbx_seq_one_letter_code
_entity_poly.pdbx_strand_id
1 'polypeptide(L)'
;MYTDVDKGEDTIHVYKDGFKIEYNGVRDPETFVGWMMDIPDDPVTIINDEHDLEEFEDLEDETVRIIGYFEPGSAALKEFEEAAEDFMGEIEFFAVVTSKWARKVGLKRIGEVQMLRPFEEDPIFAPTSVDTEEEFEDWVEKHKEPVMQKLTLENYFNVWKDPDEDERMILAFVDEETREGRAMKKLLDKIADENAEHAGTLEIVLIDPG
;
A
#
# COMPACT_ATOMS: atom_id res chain seq x y z
N MET A 1 -23.90 -22.41 -12.41
CA MET A 1 -22.61 -22.58 -13.11
C MET A 1 -22.24 -21.17 -13.54
N TYR A 2 -21.82 -20.37 -12.56
CA TYR A 2 -21.21 -19.07 -12.84
C TYR A 2 -19.77 -19.42 -13.20
N THR A 3 -19.37 -18.98 -14.38
CA THR A 3 -17.98 -19.06 -14.84
C THR A 3 -17.14 -18.25 -13.88
N ASP A 4 -16.10 -18.87 -13.31
CA ASP A 4 -14.94 -18.16 -12.78
C ASP A 4 -14.56 -17.09 -13.80
N VAL A 5 -14.66 -15.83 -13.41
CA VAL A 5 -14.07 -14.73 -14.17
C VAL A 5 -12.62 -14.74 -13.71
N ASP A 6 -11.72 -15.30 -14.53
CA ASP A 6 -10.29 -15.28 -14.24
C ASP A 6 -9.84 -13.82 -14.02
N LYS A 7 -9.05 -13.56 -12.97
CA LYS A 7 -8.35 -12.27 -12.79
C LYS A 7 -7.68 -11.90 -14.11
N GLY A 8 -8.08 -10.78 -14.71
CA GLY A 8 -7.43 -10.22 -15.91
C GLY A 8 -8.23 -10.17 -17.22
N GLU A 9 -9.45 -10.70 -17.32
CA GLU A 9 -10.22 -10.63 -18.60
C GLU A 9 -10.77 -9.22 -18.94
N ASP A 10 -10.68 -8.24 -18.04
CA ASP A 10 -11.17 -6.87 -18.27
C ASP A 10 -10.28 -5.78 -17.60
N THR A 11 -8.99 -6.05 -17.36
CA THR A 11 -8.10 -5.11 -16.64
C THR A 11 -7.41 -4.11 -17.58
N ILE A 12 -7.27 -2.87 -17.12
CA ILE A 12 -6.58 -1.81 -17.86
C ILE A 12 -5.11 -1.84 -17.46
N HIS A 13 -4.21 -1.88 -18.43
CA HIS A 13 -2.78 -1.83 -18.18
C HIS A 13 -2.18 -0.56 -18.81
N VAL A 14 -1.38 0.16 -18.02
CA VAL A 14 -0.59 1.31 -18.44
C VAL A 14 0.87 0.91 -18.51
N TYR A 15 1.55 1.35 -19.57
CA TYR A 15 2.98 1.15 -19.75
C TYR A 15 3.68 2.50 -19.64
N LYS A 16 4.48 2.68 -18.59
CA LYS A 16 5.23 3.92 -18.31
C LYS A 16 6.69 3.54 -18.04
N ASP A 17 7.61 4.14 -18.80
CA ASP A 17 9.07 3.96 -18.67
C ASP A 17 9.62 2.52 -18.63
N GLY A 18 8.83 1.54 -19.11
CA GLY A 18 9.19 0.13 -19.15
C GLY A 18 8.37 -0.73 -18.18
N PHE A 19 7.72 -0.10 -17.20
CA PHE A 19 6.88 -0.75 -16.19
C PHE A 19 5.48 -0.99 -16.71
N LYS A 20 4.88 -2.12 -16.30
CA LYS A 20 3.51 -2.51 -16.62
C LYS A 20 2.67 -2.37 -15.35
N ILE A 21 1.80 -1.38 -15.33
CA ILE A 21 1.01 -1.01 -14.15
C ILE A 21 -0.46 -1.37 -14.40
N GLU A 22 -1.07 -2.10 -13.47
CA GLU A 22 -2.48 -2.47 -13.55
C GLU A 22 -3.36 -1.40 -12.89
N TYR A 23 -4.34 -0.89 -13.63
CA TYR A 23 -5.32 0.05 -13.11
C TYR A 23 -6.56 -0.69 -12.60
N ASN A 24 -6.77 -0.58 -11.29
CA ASN A 24 -7.87 -1.20 -10.57
C ASN A 24 -9.02 -0.23 -10.23
N GLY A 25 -9.01 0.97 -10.80
CA GLY A 25 -10.04 1.97 -10.51
C GLY A 25 -11.26 1.89 -11.41
N VAL A 26 -12.25 2.72 -11.09
CA VAL A 26 -13.45 2.88 -11.90
C VAL A 26 -13.08 3.40 -13.29
N ARG A 27 -13.85 2.96 -14.30
CA ARG A 27 -13.63 3.35 -15.70
C ARG A 27 -14.26 4.70 -16.03
N ASP A 28 -13.81 5.73 -15.31
CA ASP A 28 -14.17 7.13 -15.50
C ASP A 28 -12.95 7.94 -16.00
N PRO A 29 -13.09 8.82 -17.00
CA PRO A 29 -11.95 9.56 -17.55
C PRO A 29 -11.26 10.50 -16.57
N GLU A 30 -11.99 11.13 -15.65
CA GLU A 30 -11.40 12.08 -14.69
C GLU A 30 -10.54 11.33 -13.68
N THR A 31 -11.09 10.25 -13.11
CA THR A 31 -10.38 9.36 -12.18
C THR A 31 -9.16 8.73 -12.84
N PHE A 32 -9.32 8.14 -14.04
CA PHE A 32 -8.22 7.47 -14.73
C PHE A 32 -7.07 8.42 -15.11
N VAL A 33 -7.38 9.66 -15.50
CA VAL A 33 -6.36 10.66 -15.83
C VAL A 33 -5.68 11.18 -14.56
N GLY A 34 -6.41 11.38 -13.46
CA GLY A 34 -5.85 11.74 -12.15
C GLY A 34 -4.83 10.69 -11.71
N TRP A 35 -5.29 9.45 -11.56
CA TRP A 35 -4.42 8.31 -11.24
C TRP A 35 -3.18 8.23 -12.13
N MET A 36 -3.30 8.37 -13.45
CA MET A 36 -2.16 8.32 -14.38
C MET A 36 -1.15 9.46 -14.17
N MET A 37 -1.58 10.63 -13.68
CA MET A 37 -0.70 11.74 -13.33
C MET A 37 0.05 11.49 -12.02
N ASP A 38 -0.53 10.69 -11.13
CA ASP A 38 0.02 10.39 -9.80
C ASP A 38 0.98 9.19 -9.82
N ILE A 39 1.00 8.38 -10.90
CA ILE A 39 1.99 7.30 -11.08
C ILE A 39 3.42 7.87 -11.00
N PRO A 40 4.28 7.38 -10.08
CA PRO A 40 5.66 7.85 -9.94
C PRO A 40 6.50 7.47 -11.17
N ASP A 41 7.60 8.20 -11.40
CA ASP A 41 8.53 7.93 -12.51
C ASP A 41 9.37 6.67 -12.28
N ASP A 42 9.74 6.41 -11.03
CA ASP A 42 10.51 5.25 -10.59
C ASP A 42 9.66 4.42 -9.61
N PRO A 43 9.88 3.10 -9.51
CA PRO A 43 9.13 2.22 -8.60
C PRO A 43 9.42 2.50 -7.12
N VAL A 44 10.54 3.16 -6.80
CA VAL A 44 10.94 3.50 -5.43
C VAL A 44 11.30 4.97 -5.31
N THR A 45 10.62 5.68 -4.40
CA THR A 45 10.90 7.09 -4.10
C THR A 45 11.98 7.21 -3.01
N ILE A 46 13.10 7.89 -3.30
CA ILE A 46 14.18 8.08 -2.32
C ILE A 46 13.94 9.33 -1.47
N ILE A 47 13.64 9.15 -0.17
CA ILE A 47 13.47 10.24 0.77
C ILE A 47 14.82 10.89 1.09
N ASN A 48 15.00 12.12 0.61
CA ASN A 48 16.23 12.91 0.75
C ASN A 48 16.00 14.33 1.29
N ASP A 49 14.77 14.83 1.30
CA ASP A 49 14.39 16.07 1.93
C ASP A 49 13.08 15.99 2.75
N GLU A 50 12.61 17.14 3.26
CA GLU A 50 11.40 17.17 4.09
C GLU A 50 10.13 16.99 3.26
N HIS A 51 10.16 17.36 1.97
CA HIS A 51 9.01 17.21 1.10
C HIS A 51 8.76 15.74 0.79
N ASP A 52 9.81 14.98 0.47
CA ASP A 52 9.69 13.53 0.25
C ASP A 52 9.17 12.81 1.51
N LEU A 53 9.54 13.30 2.70
CA LEU A 53 9.06 12.75 3.96
C LEU A 53 7.59 13.10 4.21
N GLU A 54 7.18 14.33 3.94
CA GLU A 54 5.79 14.75 4.03
C GLU A 54 4.90 13.93 3.09
N GLU A 55 5.33 13.69 1.84
CA GLU A 55 4.62 12.82 0.89
C GLU A 55 4.48 11.39 1.42
N PHE A 56 5.55 10.83 1.99
CA PHE A 56 5.49 9.54 2.63
C PHE A 56 4.50 9.52 3.80
N GLU A 57 4.52 10.53 4.67
CA GLU A 57 3.66 10.62 5.86
C GLU A 57 2.17 10.82 5.50
N ASP A 58 1.86 11.64 4.49
CA ASP A 58 0.49 11.96 4.07
C ASP A 58 -0.29 10.73 3.57
N LEU A 59 0.42 9.70 3.09
CA LEU A 59 -0.14 8.44 2.62
C LEU A 59 -0.56 7.46 3.75
N GLU A 60 -0.37 7.81 5.02
CA GLU A 60 -0.52 6.90 6.18
C GLU A 60 -1.86 6.18 6.28
N ASP A 61 -2.96 6.86 5.97
CA ASP A 61 -4.32 6.31 6.03
C ASP A 61 -4.88 5.94 4.65
N GLU A 62 -4.06 6.05 3.59
CA GLU A 62 -4.51 5.94 2.21
C GLU A 62 -4.10 4.62 1.55
N THR A 63 -2.85 4.22 1.76
CA THR A 63 -2.27 3.05 1.09
C THR A 63 -1.22 2.35 1.95
N VAL A 64 -0.90 1.12 1.56
CA VAL A 64 0.22 0.38 2.12
C VAL A 64 1.52 1.00 1.61
N ARG A 65 2.47 1.22 2.52
CA ARG A 65 3.78 1.77 2.20
C ARG A 65 4.87 0.82 2.64
N ILE A 66 5.93 0.70 1.85
CA ILE A 66 7.11 -0.08 2.22
C ILE A 66 8.32 0.81 2.16
N ILE A 67 9.12 0.83 3.23
CA ILE A 67 10.31 1.67 3.30
C ILE A 67 11.53 0.91 3.80
N GLY A 68 12.65 1.03 3.08
CA GLY A 68 13.91 0.38 3.40
C GLY A 68 15.10 1.33 3.59
N TYR A 69 16.05 0.96 4.45
CA TYR A 69 17.31 1.68 4.64
C TYR A 69 18.47 0.96 3.97
N PHE A 70 19.01 1.54 2.91
CA PHE A 70 20.07 0.91 2.12
C PHE A 70 21.33 1.77 2.00
N GLU A 71 22.42 1.14 1.55
CA GLU A 71 23.57 1.89 1.04
C GLU A 71 23.28 2.36 -0.40
N PRO A 72 23.62 3.61 -0.76
CA PRO A 72 23.39 4.11 -2.12
C PRO A 72 24.08 3.22 -3.17
N GLY A 73 23.32 2.75 -4.16
CA GLY A 73 23.82 1.89 -5.25
C GLY A 73 24.21 0.47 -4.81
N SER A 74 23.74 0.01 -3.66
CA SER A 74 23.95 -1.37 -3.21
C SER A 74 23.11 -2.36 -4.01
N ALA A 75 23.56 -3.62 -4.06
CA ALA A 75 22.78 -4.70 -4.66
C ALA A 75 21.42 -4.87 -3.97
N ALA A 76 21.37 -4.77 -2.64
CA ALA A 76 20.11 -4.87 -1.89
C ALA A 76 19.10 -3.78 -2.25
N LEU A 77 19.55 -2.54 -2.51
CA LEU A 77 18.66 -1.49 -3.00
C LEU A 77 18.10 -1.85 -4.38
N LYS A 78 18.94 -2.41 -5.26
CA LYS A 78 18.53 -2.82 -6.60
C LYS A 78 17.50 -3.96 -6.57
N GLU A 79 17.71 -4.99 -5.76
CA GLU A 79 16.75 -6.10 -5.59
C GLU A 79 15.41 -5.60 -5.03
N PHE A 80 15.46 -4.60 -4.12
CA PHE A 80 14.26 -3.95 -3.59
C PHE A 80 13.54 -3.07 -4.64
N GLU A 81 14.29 -2.37 -5.49
CA GLU A 81 13.75 -1.60 -6.62
C GLU A 81 13.09 -2.52 -7.66
N GLU A 82 13.72 -3.66 -7.98
CA GLU A 82 13.18 -4.64 -8.94
C GLU A 82 11.88 -5.27 -8.40
N ALA A 83 11.83 -5.67 -7.12
CA ALA A 83 10.60 -6.18 -6.51
C ALA A 83 9.47 -5.14 -6.50
N ALA A 84 9.80 -3.85 -6.35
CA ALA A 84 8.80 -2.78 -6.32
C ALA A 84 8.09 -2.58 -7.67
N GLU A 85 8.71 -2.97 -8.80
CA GLU A 85 8.12 -2.86 -10.13
C GLU A 85 6.78 -3.60 -10.23
N ASP A 86 6.65 -4.75 -9.57
CA ASP A 86 5.47 -5.62 -9.60
C ASP A 86 4.28 -5.06 -8.80
N PHE A 87 4.52 -4.11 -7.90
CA PHE A 87 3.50 -3.52 -7.02
C PHE A 87 3.15 -2.06 -7.36
N MET A 88 3.73 -1.50 -8.41
CA MET A 88 3.45 -0.13 -8.83
C MET A 88 1.95 0.11 -9.02
N GLY A 89 1.45 1.20 -8.43
CA GLY A 89 0.03 1.58 -8.48
C GLY A 89 -0.87 0.83 -7.48
N GLU A 90 -0.32 -0.12 -6.71
CA GLU A 90 -1.01 -0.78 -5.60
C GLU A 90 -0.36 -0.45 -4.25
N ILE A 91 0.97 -0.46 -4.17
CA ILE A 91 1.75 -0.23 -2.95
C ILE A 91 2.83 0.80 -3.24
N GLU A 92 3.02 1.74 -2.33
CA GLU A 92 4.02 2.81 -2.48
C GLU A 92 5.35 2.40 -1.82
N PHE A 93 6.41 2.33 -2.62
CA PHE A 93 7.75 1.95 -2.15
C PHE A 93 8.64 3.18 -1.97
N PHE A 94 9.35 3.20 -0.86
CA PHE A 94 10.28 4.25 -0.49
C PHE A 94 11.62 3.66 -0.06
N ALA A 95 12.68 4.46 -0.20
CA ALA A 95 13.95 4.13 0.41
C ALA A 95 14.63 5.36 1.01
N VAL A 96 15.45 5.11 2.03
CA VAL A 96 16.36 6.09 2.61
C VAL A 96 17.77 5.58 2.43
N VAL A 97 18.68 6.48 2.07
CA VAL A 97 20.10 6.13 1.88
C VAL A 97 21.03 6.85 2.86
N THR A 98 20.44 7.54 3.85
CA THR A 98 21.18 8.23 4.90
C THR A 98 20.61 7.92 6.28
N SER A 99 21.49 7.86 7.28
CA SER A 99 21.08 7.64 8.67
C SER A 99 20.27 8.79 9.28
N LYS A 100 20.23 9.97 8.63
CA LYS A 100 19.36 11.08 9.04
C LYS A 100 17.91 10.71 8.77
N TRP A 101 17.60 10.33 7.54
CA TRP A 101 16.23 10.02 7.10
C TRP A 101 15.76 8.69 7.67
N ALA A 102 16.62 7.67 7.72
CA ALA A 102 16.31 6.40 8.38
C ALA A 102 15.76 6.57 9.80
N ARG A 103 16.40 7.42 10.62
CA ARG A 103 15.93 7.69 11.98
C ARG A 103 14.57 8.37 12.06
N LYS A 104 14.18 9.15 11.04
CA LYS A 104 12.87 9.81 11.02
C LYS A 104 11.75 8.82 10.74
N VAL A 105 12.00 7.88 9.83
CA VAL A 105 11.04 6.83 9.44
C VAL A 105 11.14 5.57 10.33
N GLY A 106 11.84 5.64 11.47
CA GLY A 106 11.90 4.53 12.44
C GLY A 106 12.95 3.44 12.16
N LEU A 107 13.69 3.51 11.06
CA LEU A 107 14.73 2.55 10.67
C LEU A 107 16.06 2.82 11.39
N LYS A 108 16.75 1.76 11.84
CA LYS A 108 17.95 1.85 12.68
C LYS A 108 19.19 1.32 12.01
N ARG A 109 19.08 0.27 11.19
CA ARG A 109 20.21 -0.42 10.56
C ARG A 109 20.02 -0.52 9.06
N ILE A 110 21.14 -0.47 8.34
CA ILE A 110 21.18 -0.75 6.91
C ILE A 110 20.66 -2.19 6.70
N GLY A 111 19.81 -2.36 5.68
CA GLY A 111 19.10 -3.59 5.36
C GLY A 111 17.78 -3.77 6.10
N GLU A 112 17.38 -2.87 7.01
CA GLU A 112 16.04 -2.92 7.58
C GLU A 112 15.02 -2.40 6.56
N VAL A 113 13.99 -3.20 6.32
CA VAL A 113 12.81 -2.87 5.51
C VAL A 113 11.58 -3.08 6.39
N GLN A 114 10.63 -2.15 6.31
CA GLN A 114 9.38 -2.23 7.05
C GLN A 114 8.19 -1.90 6.14
N MET A 115 7.08 -2.59 6.37
CA MET A 115 5.77 -2.32 5.76
C MET A 115 4.90 -1.62 6.79
N LEU A 116 4.24 -0.56 6.35
CA LEU A 116 3.27 0.22 7.11
C LEU A 116 1.93 0.06 6.42
N ARG A 117 0.98 -0.53 7.14
CA ARG A 117 -0.39 -0.70 6.66
C ARG A 117 -1.24 0.46 7.13
N PRO A 118 -2.25 0.87 6.34
CA PRO A 118 -3.11 1.95 6.74
C PRO A 118 -3.85 1.61 8.03
N PHE A 119 -4.02 2.61 8.89
CA PHE A 119 -4.73 2.49 10.18
C PHE A 119 -4.12 1.53 11.21
N GLU A 120 -2.85 1.15 11.07
CA GLU A 120 -2.11 0.32 12.02
C GLU A 120 -0.87 1.07 12.53
N GLU A 121 -0.62 1.09 13.84
CA GLU A 121 0.47 1.86 14.44
C GLU A 121 1.83 1.16 14.30
N ASP A 122 1.86 -0.17 14.42
CA ASP A 122 3.08 -0.96 14.45
C ASP A 122 3.47 -1.48 13.05
N PRO A 123 4.68 -1.18 12.55
CA PRO A 123 5.12 -1.67 11.25
C PRO A 123 5.50 -3.16 11.28
N ILE A 124 5.39 -3.81 10.13
CA ILE A 124 5.86 -5.18 9.92
C ILE A 124 7.26 -5.13 9.32
N PHE A 125 8.26 -5.63 10.07
CA PHE A 125 9.63 -5.69 9.58
C PHE A 125 9.88 -6.93 8.73
N ALA A 126 10.51 -6.75 7.57
CA ALA A 126 11.00 -7.85 6.76
C ALA A 126 12.07 -8.65 7.54
N PRO A 127 12.02 -9.99 7.53
CA PRO A 127 13.10 -10.81 8.07
C PRO A 127 14.43 -10.54 7.35
N THR A 128 15.55 -10.75 8.03
CA THR A 128 16.89 -10.59 7.41
C THR A 128 17.18 -11.60 6.29
N SER A 129 16.32 -12.60 6.11
CA SER A 129 16.40 -13.56 5.02
C SER A 129 15.66 -13.11 3.77
N VAL A 130 15.00 -11.95 3.80
CA VAL A 130 14.41 -11.34 2.62
C VAL A 130 15.46 -10.39 2.05
N ASP A 131 16.24 -10.87 1.09
CA ASP A 131 17.35 -10.11 0.50
C ASP A 131 17.49 -10.20 -1.02
N THR A 132 16.52 -10.84 -1.69
CA THR A 132 16.38 -10.94 -3.15
C THR A 132 15.03 -10.41 -3.62
N GLU A 133 14.92 -10.07 -4.91
CA GLU A 133 13.68 -9.65 -5.58
C GLU A 133 12.49 -10.58 -5.24
N GLU A 134 12.60 -11.87 -5.54
CA GLU A 134 11.56 -12.89 -5.31
C GLU A 134 11.16 -13.00 -3.82
N GLU A 135 12.12 -12.90 -2.90
CA GLU A 135 11.81 -12.96 -1.47
C GLU A 135 11.10 -11.70 -0.98
N PHE A 136 11.39 -10.53 -1.57
CA PHE A 136 10.66 -9.31 -1.29
C PHE A 136 9.23 -9.43 -1.79
N GLU A 137 9.02 -9.84 -3.05
CA GLU A 137 7.71 -10.06 -3.64
C GLU A 137 6.85 -11.00 -2.78
N ASP A 138 7.39 -12.17 -2.42
CA ASP A 138 6.72 -13.15 -1.56
C ASP A 138 6.36 -12.58 -0.19
N TRP A 139 7.26 -11.78 0.39
CA TRP A 139 7.00 -11.13 1.67
C TRP A 139 5.93 -10.05 1.56
N VAL A 140 5.92 -9.26 0.48
CA VAL A 140 4.91 -8.24 0.25
C VAL A 140 3.55 -8.86 0.03
N GLU A 141 3.41 -9.79 -0.90
CA GLU A 141 2.15 -10.50 -1.19
C GLU A 141 1.54 -11.13 0.07
N LYS A 142 2.39 -11.68 0.93
CA LYS A 142 1.94 -12.31 2.18
C LYS A 142 1.38 -11.34 3.22
N HIS A 143 1.83 -10.08 3.24
CA HIS A 143 1.51 -9.14 4.32
C HIS A 143 0.76 -7.88 3.85
N LYS A 144 0.63 -7.65 2.53
CA LYS A 144 0.09 -6.41 1.98
C LYS A 144 -1.34 -6.10 2.38
N GLU A 145 -2.19 -7.12 2.57
CA GLU A 145 -3.60 -6.92 2.91
C GLU A 145 -3.73 -6.39 4.35
N PRO A 146 -4.29 -5.17 4.58
CA PRO A 146 -4.53 -4.62 5.90
C PRO A 146 -5.84 -5.12 6.52
N VAL A 147 -6.04 -4.88 7.81
CA VAL A 147 -7.36 -5.11 8.44
C VAL A 147 -8.39 -4.09 7.96
N MET A 148 -7.98 -2.86 7.70
CA MET A 148 -8.86 -1.79 7.22
C MET A 148 -8.22 -1.08 6.04
N GLN A 149 -9.01 -0.76 5.03
CA GLN A 149 -8.59 0.05 3.89
C GLN A 149 -9.71 0.98 3.43
N LYS A 150 -9.35 2.13 2.87
CA LYS A 150 -10.30 3.07 2.30
C LYS A 150 -10.63 2.67 0.87
N LEU A 151 -11.92 2.58 0.56
CA LEU A 151 -12.39 2.43 -0.81
C LEU A 151 -12.33 3.78 -1.52
N THR A 152 -11.53 3.85 -2.59
CA THR A 152 -11.44 5.01 -3.46
C THR A 152 -11.95 4.68 -4.85
N LEU A 153 -12.09 5.70 -5.69
CA LEU A 153 -12.41 5.48 -7.10
C LEU A 153 -11.25 4.79 -7.84
N GLU A 154 -10.02 4.93 -7.36
CA GLU A 154 -8.81 4.42 -8.03
C GLU A 154 -8.47 2.98 -7.67
N ASN A 155 -8.95 2.48 -6.54
CA ASN A 155 -8.71 1.10 -6.08
C ASN A 155 -9.96 0.22 -6.12
N TYR A 156 -11.08 0.71 -6.66
CA TYR A 156 -12.41 0.09 -6.53
C TYR A 156 -12.44 -1.41 -6.84
N PHE A 157 -11.85 -1.85 -7.95
CA PHE A 157 -11.84 -3.27 -8.36
C PHE A 157 -10.80 -4.10 -7.62
N ASN A 158 -9.82 -3.49 -6.94
CA ASN A 158 -8.89 -4.20 -6.06
C ASN A 158 -9.56 -4.51 -4.70
N VAL A 159 -10.25 -3.52 -4.13
CA VAL A 159 -10.88 -3.60 -2.81
C VAL A 159 -12.26 -4.25 -2.86
N TRP A 160 -13.09 -3.89 -3.84
CA TRP A 160 -14.44 -4.44 -3.98
C TRP A 160 -14.41 -5.79 -4.72
N LYS A 161 -14.00 -6.83 -4.01
CA LYS A 161 -14.01 -8.23 -4.45
C LYS A 161 -14.89 -9.09 -3.55
N ASP A 162 -15.42 -10.20 -4.10
CA ASP A 162 -16.12 -11.17 -3.27
C ASP A 162 -15.11 -11.78 -2.29
N PRO A 163 -15.37 -11.76 -0.96
CA PRO A 163 -14.45 -12.32 0.02
C PRO A 163 -14.38 -13.85 -0.13
N ASP A 164 -13.20 -14.42 0.12
CA ASP A 164 -13.01 -15.87 0.18
C ASP A 164 -13.83 -16.50 1.33
N GLU A 165 -14.02 -17.83 1.32
CA GLU A 165 -14.89 -18.52 2.30
C GLU A 165 -14.51 -18.25 3.77
N ASP A 166 -13.21 -18.08 4.03
CA ASP A 166 -12.65 -17.82 5.35
C ASP A 166 -12.51 -16.33 5.67
N GLU A 167 -12.75 -15.44 4.70
CA GLU A 167 -12.66 -13.99 4.85
C GLU A 167 -13.99 -13.38 5.33
N ARG A 168 -13.90 -12.27 6.05
CA ARG A 168 -15.04 -11.51 6.57
C ARG A 168 -14.88 -10.04 6.21
N MET A 169 -15.72 -9.59 5.28
CA MET A 169 -15.80 -8.19 4.89
C MET A 169 -16.84 -7.43 5.72
N ILE A 170 -16.47 -6.25 6.22
CA ILE A 170 -17.33 -5.30 6.93
C ILE A 170 -17.30 -3.97 6.17
N LEU A 171 -18.46 -3.46 5.78
CA LEU A 171 -18.57 -2.14 5.17
C LEU A 171 -18.85 -1.09 6.25
N ALA A 172 -17.99 -0.06 6.31
CA ALA A 172 -18.12 1.04 7.25
C ALA A 172 -18.31 2.36 6.50
N PHE A 173 -19.52 2.92 6.56
CA PHE A 173 -19.82 4.23 5.99
C PHE A 173 -19.51 5.33 7.01
N VAL A 174 -18.54 6.18 6.71
CA VAL A 174 -18.07 7.22 7.63
C VAL A 174 -17.88 8.52 6.88
N ASP A 175 -18.75 9.49 7.15
CA ASP A 175 -18.62 10.87 6.66
C ASP A 175 -17.58 11.62 7.50
N GLU A 176 -16.35 11.73 6.99
CA GLU A 176 -15.23 12.32 7.71
C GLU A 176 -15.34 13.85 7.87
N GLU A 177 -16.25 14.50 7.14
CA GLU A 177 -16.56 15.93 7.29
C GLU A 177 -17.42 16.20 8.53
N THR A 178 -18.17 15.21 9.01
CA THR A 178 -18.97 15.33 10.24
C THR A 178 -18.18 15.06 11.51
N ARG A 179 -18.62 15.65 12.63
CA ARG A 179 -18.01 15.38 13.94
C ARG A 179 -18.23 13.92 14.36
N GLU A 180 -19.42 13.41 14.10
CA GLU A 180 -19.82 12.05 14.43
C GLU A 180 -19.06 11.02 13.60
N GLY A 181 -18.86 11.27 12.30
CA GLY A 181 -18.03 10.40 11.45
C GLY A 181 -16.57 10.42 11.85
N ARG A 182 -15.96 11.57 12.15
CA ARG A 182 -14.59 11.59 12.73
C ARG A 182 -14.46 10.83 14.05
N ALA A 183 -15.52 10.82 14.88
CA ALA A 183 -15.53 10.03 16.11
C ALA A 183 -15.64 8.52 15.82
N MET A 184 -16.40 8.14 14.78
CA MET A 184 -16.48 6.76 14.31
C MET A 184 -15.16 6.30 13.68
N LYS A 185 -14.53 7.10 12.81
CA LYS A 185 -13.23 6.80 12.21
C LYS A 185 -12.21 6.47 13.30
N LYS A 186 -12.07 7.33 14.31
CA LYS A 186 -11.16 7.07 15.45
C LYS A 186 -11.44 5.76 16.21
N LEU A 187 -12.69 5.31 16.24
CA LEU A 187 -13.02 4.01 16.83
C LEU A 187 -12.62 2.87 15.90
N LEU A 188 -12.83 3.03 14.59
CA LEU A 188 -12.43 2.06 13.57
C LEU A 188 -10.90 1.95 13.45
N ASP A 189 -10.17 3.07 13.45
CA ASP A 189 -8.71 3.10 13.47
C ASP A 189 -8.19 2.23 14.62
N LYS A 190 -8.76 2.43 15.82
CA LYS A 190 -8.42 1.64 17.00
C LYS A 190 -8.79 0.16 16.86
N ILE A 191 -9.92 -0.15 16.23
CA ILE A 191 -10.34 -1.55 16.00
C ILE A 191 -9.41 -2.23 14.99
N ALA A 192 -9.00 -1.53 13.93
CA ALA A 192 -8.07 -2.06 12.94
C ALA A 192 -6.73 -2.41 13.58
N ASP A 193 -6.14 -1.45 14.31
CA ASP A 193 -4.89 -1.64 15.04
C ASP A 193 -4.94 -2.77 16.07
N GLU A 194 -5.98 -2.81 16.93
CA GLU A 194 -6.13 -3.87 17.95
C GLU A 194 -6.43 -5.26 17.37
N ASN A 195 -6.70 -5.38 16.06
CA ASN A 195 -7.00 -6.65 15.38
C ASN A 195 -6.04 -6.94 14.21
N ALA A 196 -4.88 -6.27 14.14
CA ALA A 196 -3.89 -6.40 13.06
C ALA A 196 -3.46 -7.86 12.77
N GLU A 197 -3.56 -8.76 13.76
CA GLU A 197 -3.30 -10.19 13.61
C GLU A 197 -4.32 -10.94 12.73
N HIS A 198 -5.47 -10.33 12.47
CA HIS A 198 -6.55 -10.88 11.63
C HIS A 198 -6.50 -10.40 10.18
N ALA A 199 -5.48 -9.62 9.81
CA ALA A 199 -5.27 -9.19 8.44
C ALA A 199 -5.27 -10.37 7.45
N GLY A 200 -5.86 -10.15 6.27
CA GLY A 200 -6.12 -11.21 5.27
C GLY A 200 -7.26 -12.17 5.64
N THR A 201 -7.95 -11.97 6.77
CA THR A 201 -9.16 -12.75 7.14
C THR A 201 -10.31 -11.87 7.64
N LEU A 202 -9.99 -10.72 8.22
CA LEU A 202 -10.92 -9.64 8.54
C LEU A 202 -10.56 -8.44 7.67
N GLU A 203 -11.54 -7.95 6.92
CA GLU A 203 -11.40 -6.78 6.08
C GLU A 203 -12.50 -5.76 6.40
N ILE A 204 -12.10 -4.56 6.78
CA ILE A 204 -12.98 -3.42 6.98
C ILE A 204 -12.77 -2.48 5.80
N VAL A 205 -13.81 -2.34 4.96
CA VAL A 205 -13.80 -1.39 3.85
C VAL A 205 -14.44 -0.09 4.31
N LEU A 206 -13.62 0.93 4.50
CA LEU A 206 -14.04 2.27 4.88
C LEU A 206 -14.53 3.03 3.64
N ILE A 207 -15.76 3.52 3.68
CA ILE A 207 -16.39 4.27 2.59
C ILE A 207 -16.78 5.64 3.12
N ASP A 208 -16.16 6.68 2.59
CA ASP A 208 -16.59 8.05 2.83
C ASP A 208 -17.65 8.45 1.79
N PRO A 209 -18.91 8.70 2.19
CA PRO A 209 -19.96 9.15 1.28
C PRO A 209 -19.95 10.68 1.01
N GLY A 210 -19.10 11.43 1.72
CA GLY A 210 -19.02 12.89 1.74
C GLY A 210 -18.36 13.51 0.52
#